data_AF-A0A246FK40-F1
#
_entry.id   AF-A0A246FK40-F1
#
_cell.length_a   1.000
_cell.length_b   1.000
_cell.length_c   1.000
_cell.angle_alpha   90.00
_cell.angle_beta   90.00
_cell.angle_gamma   90.00
#
_symmetry.space_group_name_H-M   'P 1'
#
loop_
_entity.id
_entity.type
_entity.pdbx_description
1 polymer ?
#
loop_
_entity_poly.entity_id
_entity_poly.type
_entity_poly.pdbx_seq_one_letter_code
_entity_poly.pdbx_strand_id
1 'polypeptide(L)' 'MTTTPRLNRIIGLLLLALLTLLVLKLNGHTPVAGWSWWWIWLPLWGPWALVLVAAALLLLARKATRA' A
#
# COMPACT_ATOMS: atom_id res chain seq x y z
N MET A 1 -22.80 -3.97 -11.71
CA MET A 1 -21.35 -4.13 -11.46
C MET A 1 -21.19 -4.85 -10.12
N THR A 2 -21.02 -6.17 -10.15
CA THR A 2 -20.97 -7.02 -8.95
C THR A 2 -19.56 -7.03 -8.38
N THR A 3 -19.27 -6.12 -7.45
CA THR A 3 -17.99 -6.16 -6.73
C THR A 3 -17.95 -7.38 -5.82
N THR A 4 -16.89 -8.16 -5.91
CA THR A 4 -16.74 -9.42 -5.16
C THR A 4 -16.66 -9.11 -3.65
N PRO A 5 -17.37 -9.83 -2.76
CA PRO A 5 -17.44 -9.48 -1.34
C PRO A 5 -16.08 -9.42 -0.63
N ARG A 6 -15.07 -10.14 -1.13
CA ARG A 6 -13.69 -10.09 -0.60
C ARG A 6 -12.97 -8.80 -0.95
N LEU A 7 -13.17 -8.28 -2.17
CA LEU A 7 -12.53 -7.05 -2.64
C LEU A 7 -13.01 -5.84 -1.83
N ASN A 8 -14.32 -5.76 -1.55
CA ASN A 8 -14.89 -4.66 -0.77
C ASN A 8 -14.33 -4.62 0.66
N ARG A 9 -14.09 -5.79 1.28
CA ARG A 9 -13.48 -5.86 2.61
C ARG A 9 -12.04 -5.35 2.60
N ILE A 10 -11.26 -5.74 1.59
CA ILE A 10 -9.86 -5.29 1.45
C ILE A 10 -9.81 -3.77 1.25
N ILE A 11 -10.63 -3.23 0.34
CA ILE A 11 -10.71 -1.78 0.11
C ILE A 11 -11.12 -1.05 1.40
N GLY A 12 -12.11 -1.57 2.13
CA GLY A 12 -12.54 -1.01 3.41
C GLY A 12 -11.42 -0.99 4.45
N LEU A 13 -10.63 -2.06 4.56
CA LEU A 13 -9.48 -2.12 5.47
C LEU A 13 -8.38 -1.12 5.10
N LEU A 14 -8.09 -0.96 3.80
CA LEU A 14 -7.09 0.02 3.32
C LEU A 14 -7.54 1.46 3.60
N LEU A 15 -8.82 1.76 3.38
CA LEU A 15 -9.39 3.08 3.68
C LEU A 15 -9.37 3.35 5.19
N LEU A 16 -9.72 2.36 6.02
CA LEU A 16 -9.67 2.50 7.46
C LEU A 16 -8.23 2.75 7.94
N ALA A 17 -7.25 2.05 7.38
CA ALA A 17 -5.84 2.26 7.68
C ALA A 17 -5.37 3.67 7.27
N LEU A 18 -5.74 4.15 6.07
CA LEU A 18 -5.45 5.52 5.64
C LEU A 18 -6.03 6.54 6.61
N LEU A 19 -7.32 6.42 6.93
CA LEU A 19 -8.00 7.36 7.84
C LEU A 19 -7.36 7.35 9.23
N THR A 20 -7.00 6.18 9.73
CA THR A 20 -6.34 6.04 11.04
C THR A 20 -4.99 6.77 11.05
N LEU A 21 -4.16 6.54 10.03
CA LEU A 21 -2.86 7.22 9.89
C LEU A 21 -3.02 8.73 9.69
N LEU A 22 -4.02 9.16 8.92
CA LEU A 22 -4.31 10.57 8.70
C LEU A 22 -4.74 11.27 9.98
N VAL A 23 -5.63 10.66 10.76
CA VAL A 23 -6.06 11.18 12.06
C VAL A 23 -4.88 11.26 13.03
N LEU A 24 -4.05 10.21 13.12
CA LEU A 24 -2.85 10.19 13.97
C LEU A 24 -1.84 11.29 13.57
N LYS A 25 -1.62 11.49 12.27
CA LYS A 25 -0.75 12.54 11.73
C LYS A 25 -1.25 13.94 12.12
N LEU A 26 -2.53 14.20 11.88
CA LEU A 26 -3.13 15.52 12.08
C LEU A 26 -3.28 15.86 13.56
N ASN A 27 -3.49 14.87 14.44
CA ASN A 27 -3.52 15.06 15.90
C ASN A 27 -2.12 15.12 16.53
N GLY A 28 -1.05 15.05 15.74
CA GLY A 28 0.32 15.22 16.26
C GLY A 28 0.82 14.06 17.11
N HIS A 29 0.29 12.83 16.93
CA HIS A 29 0.82 11.67 17.64
C HIS A 29 2.26 11.40 17.21
N THR A 30 3.19 11.61 18.15
CA THR A 30 4.64 11.72 17.92
C THR A 30 5.30 10.67 17.03
N PRO A 31 4.90 9.37 16.99
CA PRO A 31 5.49 8.45 16.01
C PRO A 31 5.03 8.75 14.57
N VAL A 32 3.75 9.05 14.34
CA VAL A 32 3.18 9.26 12.99
C VAL A 32 3.32 10.72 12.53
N ALA A 33 3.33 11.66 13.48
CA ALA A 33 3.50 13.08 13.27
C ALA A 33 4.79 13.43 12.51
N GLY A 34 5.88 12.67 12.74
CA GLY A 34 7.17 12.87 12.07
C GLY A 34 7.28 12.22 10.68
N TRP A 35 6.34 11.34 10.29
CA TRP A 35 6.47 10.59 9.04
C TRP A 35 6.29 11.49 7.81
N SER A 36 7.02 11.21 6.74
CA SER A 36 6.74 11.85 5.44
C SER A 36 5.32 11.53 4.98
N TRP A 37 4.66 12.48 4.31
CA TRP A 37 3.32 12.30 3.72
C TRP A 37 3.26 11.07 2.81
N TRP A 38 4.37 10.72 2.17
CA TRP A 38 4.50 9.51 1.35
C TRP A 38 4.01 8.24 2.07
N TRP A 39 4.34 8.09 3.36
CA TRP A 39 3.98 6.93 4.16
C TRP A 39 2.52 6.91 4.60
N ILE A 40 1.87 8.07 4.69
CA ILE A 40 0.45 8.16 5.05
C ILE A 40 -0.41 7.63 3.92
N TRP A 41 -0.01 7.90 2.68
CA TRP A 41 -0.68 7.40 1.48
C TRP A 41 -0.36 5.94 1.14
N LEU A 42 0.52 5.28 1.90
CA LEU A 42 0.92 3.88 1.69
C LEU A 42 -0.28 2.92 1.49
N PRO A 43 -1.41 3.03 2.23
CA PRO A 43 -2.54 2.13 1.98
C PRO A 43 -3.15 2.24 0.58
N LEU A 44 -2.97 3.38 -0.11
CA LEU A 44 -3.47 3.57 -1.47
C LEU A 44 -2.49 3.06 -2.53
N TRP A 45 -1.20 3.39 -2.40
CA TRP A 45 -0.20 3.05 -3.43
C TRP A 45 0.59 1.77 -3.12
N GLY A 46 0.58 1.30 -1.88
CA GLY A 46 1.29 0.10 -1.41
C GLY A 46 0.97 -1.17 -2.20
N PRO A 47 -0.31 -1.48 -2.51
CA PRO A 47 -0.65 -2.62 -3.36
C PRO A 47 0.02 -2.53 -4.74
N TRP A 48 0.07 -1.34 -5.34
CA TRP A 48 0.71 -1.13 -6.64
C TRP A 48 2.23 -1.27 -6.56
N ALA A 49 2.86 -0.73 -5.53
CA ALA A 49 4.29 -0.90 -5.31
C ALA A 49 4.67 -2.37 -5.13
N LEU A 50 3.85 -3.15 -4.41
CA LEU A 50 4.07 -4.58 -4.22
C LEU A 50 4.01 -5.35 -5.56
N VAL A 51 3.03 -5.02 -6.41
CA VAL A 51 2.93 -5.58 -7.77
C VAL A 51 4.16 -5.22 -8.61
N LEU A 52 4.61 -3.95 -8.56
CA LEU A 52 5.79 -3.51 -9.30
C LEU A 52 7.07 -4.24 -8.86
N VAL A 53 7.28 -4.39 -7.54
CA VAL A 53 8.42 -5.12 -7.00
C VAL A 53 8.35 -6.59 -7.41
N ALA A 54 7.19 -7.24 -7.30
CA ALA A 54 7.02 -8.62 -7.74
C ALA A 54 7.30 -8.79 -9.24
N ALA A 55 6.81 -7.87 -10.08
CA ALA A 55 7.07 -7.88 -11.52
C ALA A 55 8.56 -7.71 -11.82
N ALA A 56 9.25 -6.78 -11.15
CA ALA A 56 10.69 -6.57 -11.31
C ALA A 56 11.49 -7.83 -10.94
N LEU A 57 11.16 -8.48 -9.81
CA LEU A 57 11.78 -9.74 -9.39
C LEU A 57 11.57 -10.86 -10.41
N LEU A 58 10.36 -10.98 -10.96
CA LEU A 58 10.06 -11.97 -12.00
C LEU A 58 10.87 -11.71 -13.28
N LEU A 59 11.02 -10.45 -13.69
CA LEU A 59 11.82 -10.09 -14.87
C LEU A 59 13.31 -10.38 -14.65
N LEU A 60 13.84 -10.06 -13.47
CA LEU A 60 15.22 -10.37 -13.11
C LEU A 60 15.45 -11.89 -13.08
N ALA A 61 14.55 -12.65 -12.49
CA ALA A 61 14.61 -14.11 -12.48
C ALA A 61 14.59 -14.68 -13.90
N ARG A 62 13.69 -14.19 -14.77
CA ARG A 62 13.64 -14.60 -16.19
C ARG A 62 14.92 -14.28 -16.94
N LYS A 63 15.53 -13.13 -16.69
CA LYS A 63 16.81 -12.75 -17.31
C LYS A 63 17.92 -13.70 -16.84
N ALA A 64 17.97 -14.02 -15.56
CA ALA A 64 18.97 -14.92 -14.99
C ALA A 64 18.87 -16.36 -15.52
N THR A 65 17.66 -16.89 -15.77
CA THR A 65 17.48 -18.23 -16.36
C THR A 65 17.85 -18.31 -17.84
N ARG A 66 17.93 -17.16 -18.54
CA ARG A 66 18.27 -17.09 -19.98
C ARG A 66 19.75 -16.81 -20.25
N ALA A 67 20.54 -16.52 -19.22
CA ALA A 67 21.99 -16.29 -19.30
C ALA A 67 22.74 -17.57 -18.94
#